data_AF-A0A4R6KTR5-F1
#
_entry.id   AF-A0A4R6KTR5-F1
#
_cell.length_a   1.000
_cell.length_b   1.000
_cell.length_c   1.000
_cell.angle_alpha   90.00
_cell.angle_beta   90.00
_cell.angle_gamma   90.00
#
_symmetry.space_group_name_H-M   'P 1'
#
loop_
_entity.id
_entity.type
_entity.pdbx_description
1 polymer ?
#
loop_
_entity_poly.entity_id
_entity_poly.type
_entity_poly.pdbx_seq_one_letter_code
_entity_poly.pdbx_strand_id
1 'polypeptide(L)'
;MTAEGEELAGWARMLADGTRATVCLALLDGRAWTASELARLAKVSRPTISEHLNQLVGGGLLTEVRQGRHRYVKLAGPDTAELLEGLAALAPRREEVANSLAAVSKRDAFARARTCYDHLAGKLGVALADAMTERGLIDWSEGIALTPEGQAWLEDLGIEVDVRRGRPAIRSCLDVTERRPHLAGAVGAALCRHALRNDWVTHIPGGRALKVSGSVQAFGLPVRVVKELQPGPRETQK
;
A
#
# COMPACT_ATOMS: atom_id res chain seq x y z
N MET A 1 -14.50 31.23 -7.58
CA MET A 1 -13.70 30.12 -7.01
C MET A 1 -12.24 30.42 -7.32
N THR A 2 -11.30 30.03 -6.46
CA THR A 2 -9.87 30.07 -6.81
C THR A 2 -9.57 28.94 -7.79
N ALA A 3 -8.55 29.10 -8.63
CA ALA A 3 -8.10 28.04 -9.53
C ALA A 3 -7.78 26.73 -8.77
N GLU A 4 -7.16 26.85 -7.59
CA GLU A 4 -6.90 25.72 -6.69
C GLU A 4 -8.18 24.98 -6.25
N GLY A 5 -9.26 25.72 -5.96
CA GLY A 5 -10.54 25.12 -5.60
C GLY A 5 -11.21 24.38 -6.76
N GLU A 6 -11.04 24.88 -7.99
CA GLU A 6 -11.57 24.24 -9.20
C GLU A 6 -10.81 22.94 -9.54
N GLU A 7 -9.49 22.94 -9.39
CA GLU A 7 -8.64 21.76 -9.56
C GLU A 7 -8.96 20.68 -8.53
N LEU A 8 -9.05 21.06 -7.25
CA LEU A 8 -9.44 20.14 -6.17
C LEU A 8 -10.82 19.52 -6.42
N ALA A 9 -11.80 20.35 -6.80
CA ALA A 9 -13.13 19.85 -7.14
C ALA A 9 -13.12 18.95 -8.38
N GLY A 10 -12.24 19.22 -9.36
CA GLY A 10 -11.99 18.34 -10.51
C GLY A 10 -11.50 16.97 -10.09
N TRP A 11 -10.51 16.91 -9.20
CA TRP A 11 -10.01 15.66 -8.60
C TRP A 11 -11.10 14.90 -7.85
N ALA A 12 -11.87 15.60 -7.00
CA ALA A 12 -12.96 15.00 -6.27
C ALA A 12 -14.03 14.40 -7.21
N ARG A 13 -14.41 15.11 -8.29
CA ARG A 13 -15.34 14.59 -9.31
C ARG A 13 -14.81 13.36 -10.03
N MET A 14 -13.50 13.29 -10.31
CA MET A 14 -12.91 12.09 -10.87
C MET A 14 -12.98 10.90 -9.90
N LEU A 15 -12.85 11.12 -8.59
CA LEU A 15 -12.94 10.00 -7.63
C LEU A 15 -14.39 9.62 -7.27
N ALA A 16 -15.36 10.50 -7.52
CA ALA A 16 -16.79 10.27 -7.28
C ALA A 16 -17.46 9.32 -8.30
N ASP A 17 -16.81 8.19 -8.61
CA ASP A 17 -17.31 7.13 -9.48
C ASP A 17 -16.75 5.77 -9.04
N GLY A 18 -17.62 4.77 -8.91
CA GLY A 18 -17.23 3.45 -8.39
C GLY A 18 -16.23 2.70 -9.27
N THR A 19 -16.29 2.87 -10.59
CA THR A 19 -15.35 2.25 -11.53
C THR A 19 -13.98 2.89 -11.40
N ARG A 20 -13.90 4.22 -11.41
CA ARG A 20 -12.64 4.95 -11.25
C ARG A 20 -12.01 4.70 -9.88
N ALA A 21 -12.80 4.70 -8.81
CA ALA A 21 -12.32 4.31 -7.48
C ALA A 21 -11.77 2.88 -7.46
N THR A 22 -12.46 1.92 -8.08
CA THR A 22 -12.00 0.53 -8.19
C THR A 22 -10.66 0.43 -8.94
N VAL A 23 -10.51 1.16 -10.04
CA VAL A 23 -9.25 1.24 -10.80
C VAL A 23 -8.13 1.81 -9.95
N CYS A 24 -8.34 2.96 -9.30
CA CYS A 24 -7.35 3.59 -8.44
C CYS A 24 -6.90 2.66 -7.31
N LEU A 25 -7.85 1.97 -6.65
CA LEU A 25 -7.54 1.01 -5.59
C LEU A 25 -6.78 -0.22 -6.07
N ALA A 26 -6.99 -0.65 -7.32
CA ALA A 26 -6.28 -1.77 -7.92
C ALA A 26 -4.80 -1.44 -8.18
N LEU A 27 -4.55 -0.21 -8.65
CA LEU A 27 -3.22 0.27 -9.02
C LEU A 27 -2.32 0.59 -7.82
N LEU A 28 -2.87 0.55 -6.60
CA LEU A 28 -2.10 0.61 -5.36
C LEU A 28 -1.17 -0.60 -5.18
N ASP A 29 -1.28 -1.64 -6.01
CA ASP A 29 -0.30 -2.74 -6.00
C ASP A 29 1.06 -2.37 -6.62
N GLY A 30 1.20 -1.13 -7.08
CA GLY A 30 2.42 -0.57 -7.64
C GLY A 30 2.73 -1.00 -9.08
N ARG A 31 1.94 -1.92 -9.64
CA ARG A 31 2.15 -2.44 -10.99
C ARG A 31 1.43 -1.59 -12.02
N ALA A 32 1.89 -1.65 -13.26
CA ALA A 32 1.18 -1.07 -14.39
C ALA A 32 0.18 -2.11 -14.95
N TRP A 33 -1.04 -1.69 -15.21
CA TRP A 33 -2.14 -2.56 -15.65
C TRP A 33 -2.61 -2.22 -17.06
N THR A 34 -3.10 -3.21 -17.80
CA THR A 34 -3.76 -2.98 -19.08
C THR A 34 -5.22 -2.57 -18.89
N ALA A 35 -5.77 -1.85 -19.88
CA ALA A 35 -7.20 -1.53 -19.91
C ALA A 35 -8.09 -2.79 -19.85
N SER A 36 -7.67 -3.91 -20.46
CA SER A 36 -8.45 -5.15 -20.44
C SER A 36 -8.53 -5.79 -19.07
N GLU A 37 -7.43 -5.78 -18.31
CA GLU A 37 -7.42 -6.31 -16.94
C GLU A 37 -8.29 -5.46 -16.01
N LEU A 38 -8.23 -4.14 -16.16
CA LEU A 38 -9.04 -3.20 -15.38
C LEU A 38 -10.53 -3.27 -15.74
N ALA A 39 -10.88 -3.42 -17.03
CA ALA A 39 -12.27 -3.67 -17.45
C ALA A 39 -12.84 -4.92 -16.78
N ARG A 40 -12.09 -6.02 -16.79
CA ARG A 40 -12.50 -7.27 -16.16
C ARG A 40 -12.66 -7.11 -14.65
N LEU A 41 -11.74 -6.40 -14.01
CA LEU A 41 -11.78 -6.14 -12.56
C LEU A 41 -13.01 -5.30 -12.17
N ALA A 42 -13.25 -4.20 -12.88
CA ALA A 42 -14.37 -3.30 -12.62
C ALA A 42 -15.70 -3.78 -13.21
N LYS A 43 -15.71 -4.91 -13.95
CA LYS A 43 -16.88 -5.49 -14.60
C LYS A 43 -17.58 -4.53 -15.57
N VAL A 44 -16.78 -3.79 -16.35
CA VAL A 44 -17.27 -2.84 -17.38
C VAL A 44 -16.73 -3.19 -18.75
N SER A 45 -17.33 -2.61 -19.79
CA SER A 45 -16.88 -2.81 -21.17
C SER A 45 -15.51 -2.17 -21.43
N ARG A 46 -14.81 -2.62 -22.48
CA ARG A 46 -13.54 -2.02 -22.92
C ARG A 46 -13.67 -0.54 -23.35
N PRO A 47 -14.72 -0.12 -24.07
CA PRO A 47 -14.96 1.31 -24.33
C PRO A 47 -15.13 2.11 -23.03
N THR A 48 -15.97 1.62 -22.11
CA THR A 48 -16.25 2.30 -20.82
C THR A 48 -14.97 2.47 -19.99
N ILE A 49 -14.16 1.42 -19.82
CA ILE A 49 -12.91 1.56 -19.07
C ILE A 49 -11.95 2.54 -19.74
N SER A 50 -11.90 2.56 -21.08
CA SER A 50 -10.97 3.42 -21.82
C SER A 50 -11.30 4.89 -21.57
N GLU A 51 -12.58 5.25 -21.52
CA GLU A 51 -13.04 6.59 -21.18
C GLU A 51 -12.65 6.97 -19.75
N HIS A 52 -12.90 6.09 -18.77
CA HIS A 52 -12.47 6.31 -17.39
C HIS A 52 -10.95 6.49 -17.27
N LEU A 53 -10.16 5.69 -17.97
CA LEU A 53 -8.70 5.81 -17.97
C LEU A 53 -8.23 7.12 -18.61
N ASN A 54 -8.86 7.56 -19.70
CA ASN A 54 -8.53 8.83 -20.32
C ASN A 54 -8.83 10.02 -19.38
N GLN A 55 -9.95 9.98 -18.65
CA GLN A 55 -10.27 10.99 -17.64
C GLN A 55 -9.22 11.02 -16.52
N LEU A 56 -8.89 9.85 -15.97
CA LEU A 56 -7.93 9.74 -14.87
C LEU A 56 -6.50 10.13 -15.27
N VAL A 57 -6.08 9.83 -16.50
CA VAL A 57 -4.78 10.28 -17.05
C VAL A 57 -4.81 11.77 -17.34
N GLY A 58 -5.85 12.28 -17.99
CA GLY A 58 -5.99 13.70 -18.31
C GLY A 58 -6.04 14.60 -17.07
N GLY A 59 -6.57 14.08 -15.95
CA GLY A 59 -6.57 14.78 -14.67
C GLY A 59 -5.36 14.53 -13.78
N GLY A 60 -4.35 13.77 -14.24
CA GLY A 60 -3.08 13.59 -13.52
C GLY A 60 -3.11 12.59 -12.36
N LEU A 61 -4.19 11.82 -12.18
CA LEU A 61 -4.24 10.74 -11.18
C LEU A 61 -3.45 9.51 -11.63
N LEU A 62 -3.46 9.24 -12.94
CA LEU A 62 -2.75 8.14 -13.56
C LEU A 62 -1.72 8.64 -14.58
N THR A 63 -0.72 7.82 -14.83
CA THR A 63 0.22 8.00 -15.94
C THR A 63 0.24 6.77 -16.83
N GLU A 64 0.60 6.99 -18.09
CA GLU A 64 0.72 5.93 -19.07
C GLU A 64 2.15 5.39 -19.14
N VAL A 65 2.26 4.07 -19.26
CA VAL A 65 3.51 3.39 -19.55
C VAL A 65 3.33 2.62 -20.86
N ARG A 66 4.15 2.92 -21.86
CA ARG A 66 4.16 2.19 -23.12
C ARG A 66 5.21 1.09 -23.06
N GLN A 67 4.78 -0.15 -23.28
CA GLN A 67 5.67 -1.29 -23.42
C GLN A 67 5.26 -2.09 -24.65
N GLY A 68 6.05 -1.97 -25.72
CA GLY A 68 5.72 -2.51 -27.04
C GLY A 68 4.39 -1.94 -27.54
N ARG A 69 3.50 -2.83 -28.00
CA ARG A 69 2.17 -2.46 -28.53
C ARG A 69 1.11 -2.19 -27.45
N HIS A 70 1.44 -2.41 -26.19
CA HIS A 70 0.47 -2.35 -25.10
C HIS A 70 0.60 -1.03 -24.34
N ARG A 71 -0.55 -0.36 -24.15
CA ARG A 71 -0.72 0.79 -23.26
C ARG A 71 -1.06 0.27 -21.87
N TYR A 72 -0.18 0.56 -20.92
CA TYR A 72 -0.41 0.30 -19.50
C TYR A 72 -0.67 1.62 -18.78
N VAL A 73 -1.35 1.55 -17.65
CA VAL A 73 -1.57 2.67 -16.73
C VAL A 73 -1.10 2.32 -15.34
N LYS A 74 -0.60 3.30 -14.61
CA LYS A 74 -0.24 3.20 -13.19
C LYS A 74 -0.61 4.50 -12.48
N LEU A 75 -0.63 4.50 -11.14
CA LEU A 75 -0.76 5.74 -10.37
C LEU A 75 0.35 6.73 -10.77
N ALA A 76 0.02 8.02 -10.82
CA ALA A 76 0.96 9.06 -11.22
C ALA A 76 2.22 9.10 -10.34
N GLY A 77 2.06 8.82 -9.05
CA GLY A 77 3.19 8.67 -8.13
C GLY A 77 2.78 8.31 -6.70
N PRO A 78 3.77 8.31 -5.78
CA PRO A 78 3.57 7.97 -4.37
C PRO A 78 2.56 8.89 -3.66
N ASP A 79 2.57 10.19 -3.94
CA ASP A 79 1.64 11.14 -3.28
C ASP A 79 0.18 10.88 -3.69
N THR A 80 -0.07 10.46 -4.94
CA THR A 80 -1.40 10.02 -5.37
C THR A 80 -1.84 8.74 -4.65
N ALA A 81 -0.93 7.77 -4.52
CA ALA A 81 -1.21 6.53 -3.79
C ALA A 81 -1.59 6.80 -2.34
N GLU A 82 -0.86 7.70 -1.68
CA GLU A 82 -1.14 8.10 -0.31
C GLU A 82 -2.49 8.79 -0.15
N LEU A 83 -2.82 9.76 -1.02
CA LEU A 83 -4.12 10.43 -0.99
C LEU A 83 -5.26 9.40 -1.08
N LEU A 84 -5.15 8.46 -2.02
CA LEU A 84 -6.15 7.41 -2.23
C LEU A 84 -6.29 6.50 -1.01
N GLU A 85 -5.17 6.12 -0.36
CA GLU A 85 -5.17 5.30 0.85
C GLU A 85 -5.74 6.05 2.05
N GLY A 86 -5.40 7.33 2.22
CA GLY A 86 -5.98 8.18 3.26
C GLY A 86 -7.50 8.30 3.12
N LEU A 87 -7.99 8.54 1.91
CA LEU A 87 -9.43 8.55 1.62
C LEU A 87 -10.08 7.19 1.91
N ALA A 88 -9.44 6.09 1.50
CA ALA A 88 -9.96 4.74 1.74
C ALA A 88 -9.98 4.37 3.24
N ALA A 89 -8.99 4.81 4.01
CA ALA A 89 -8.91 4.60 5.46
C ALA A 89 -9.99 5.36 6.24
N LEU A 90 -10.35 6.56 5.76
CA LEU A 90 -11.41 7.39 6.35
C LEU A 90 -12.82 6.98 5.92
N ALA A 91 -12.97 6.38 4.73
CA ALA A 91 -14.26 5.95 4.22
C ALA A 91 -14.93 4.94 5.18
N PRO A 92 -16.26 5.04 5.41
CA PRO A 92 -16.98 4.05 6.19
C PRO A 92 -16.82 2.66 5.58
N ARG A 93 -16.28 1.70 6.34
CA ARG A 93 -16.24 0.31 5.91
C ARG A 93 -17.65 -0.26 6.00
N ARG A 94 -18.25 -0.58 4.85
CA ARG A 94 -19.34 -1.55 4.83
C ARG A 94 -18.71 -2.90 5.15
N GLU A 95 -19.15 -3.54 6.22
CA GLU A 95 -18.75 -4.92 6.47
C GLU A 95 -19.32 -5.77 5.35
N GLU A 96 -18.49 -6.10 4.36
CA GLU A 96 -18.83 -7.15 3.41
C GLU A 96 -18.92 -8.45 4.21
N VAL A 97 -20.15 -8.97 4.32
CA VAL A 97 -20.39 -10.29 4.89
C VAL A 97 -19.66 -11.29 4.00
N ALA A 98 -18.58 -11.87 4.53
CA ALA A 98 -17.83 -12.88 3.82
C ALA A 98 -18.67 -14.15 3.74
N ASN A 99 -19.29 -14.38 2.58
CA ASN A 99 -20.21 -15.50 2.37
C ASN A 99 -19.50 -16.84 2.10
N SER A 100 -18.18 -16.92 2.31
CA SER A 100 -17.40 -18.15 2.15
C SER A 100 -16.14 -18.13 2.99
N LEU A 101 -15.65 -19.33 3.35
CA LEU A 101 -14.39 -19.48 4.08
C LEU A 101 -13.20 -18.89 3.31
N ALA A 102 -13.20 -19.03 1.98
CA ALA A 102 -12.15 -18.44 1.13
C ALA A 102 -12.14 -16.91 1.19
N ALA A 103 -13.32 -16.27 1.26
CA ALA A 103 -13.44 -14.83 1.42
C ALA A 103 -12.94 -14.36 2.79
N VAL A 104 -13.25 -15.12 3.86
CA VAL A 104 -12.72 -14.87 5.22
C VAL A 104 -11.19 -14.95 5.23
N SER A 105 -10.62 -16.06 4.75
CA SER A 105 -9.15 -16.22 4.71
C SER A 105 -8.46 -15.13 3.89
N LYS A 106 -9.05 -14.71 2.76
CA LYS A 106 -8.49 -13.60 1.95
C LYS A 106 -8.53 -12.27 2.72
N ARG A 107 -9.63 -11.98 3.42
CA ARG A 107 -9.77 -10.79 4.27
C ARG A 107 -8.76 -10.81 5.41
N ASP A 108 -8.60 -11.95 6.08
CA ASP A 108 -7.66 -12.11 7.20
C ASP A 108 -6.22 -11.97 6.73
N ALA A 109 -5.85 -12.57 5.60
CA ALA A 109 -4.53 -12.41 5.00
C ALA A 109 -4.22 -10.94 4.68
N PHE A 110 -5.18 -10.22 4.08
CA PHE A 110 -5.04 -8.81 3.77
C PHE A 110 -4.88 -7.93 5.02
N ALA A 111 -5.58 -8.26 6.11
CA ALA A 111 -5.47 -7.55 7.39
C ALA A 111 -4.14 -7.86 8.10
N ARG A 112 -3.65 -9.11 8.06
CA ARG A 112 -2.39 -9.50 8.69
C ARG A 112 -1.18 -8.78 8.08
N ALA A 113 -1.04 -8.84 6.77
CA ALA A 113 0.07 -8.19 6.08
C ALA A 113 -0.27 -7.91 4.61
N ARG A 114 0.10 -6.73 4.14
CA ARG A 114 -0.04 -6.34 2.74
C ARG A 114 0.98 -5.28 2.35
N THR A 115 1.02 -4.97 1.07
CA THR A 115 1.56 -3.70 0.57
C THR A 115 0.45 -2.65 0.52
N CYS A 116 0.71 -1.45 1.06
CA CYS A 116 -0.19 -0.30 0.90
C CYS A 116 0.05 0.37 -0.46
N TYR A 117 1.31 0.66 -0.76
CA TYR A 117 1.77 0.93 -2.13
C TYR A 117 3.09 0.20 -2.34
N ASP A 118 4.18 0.81 -1.85
CA ASP A 118 5.52 0.25 -1.86
C ASP A 118 6.07 -0.03 -0.45
N HIS A 119 5.23 0.07 0.58
CA HIS A 119 5.58 -0.14 1.99
C HIS A 119 4.64 -1.15 2.68
N LEU A 120 5.11 -1.72 3.79
CA LEU A 120 4.40 -2.74 4.57
C LEU A 120 3.22 -2.12 5.33
N ALA A 121 2.09 -2.83 5.32
CA ALA A 121 0.85 -2.41 5.97
C ALA A 121 0.08 -3.61 6.54
N GLY A 122 -1.09 -3.35 7.12
CA GLY A 122 -1.82 -4.28 7.97
C GLY A 122 -1.18 -4.37 9.35
N LYS A 123 -1.49 -5.45 10.08
CA LYS A 123 -0.91 -5.71 11.40
C LYS A 123 0.61 -5.68 11.38
N LEU A 124 1.25 -6.24 10.34
CA LEU A 124 2.71 -6.21 10.19
C LEU A 124 3.25 -4.77 10.11
N GLY A 125 2.67 -3.92 9.25
CA GLY A 125 3.14 -2.55 9.07
C GLY A 125 2.98 -1.70 10.33
N VAL A 126 1.84 -1.86 11.03
CA VAL A 126 1.58 -1.16 12.30
C VAL A 126 2.51 -1.67 13.40
N ALA A 127 2.68 -2.99 13.53
CA ALA A 127 3.57 -3.57 14.53
C ALA A 127 5.03 -3.14 14.33
N LEU A 128 5.46 -2.97 13.07
CA LEU A 128 6.78 -2.45 12.75
C LEU A 128 6.93 -0.99 13.18
N ALA A 129 5.92 -0.15 12.92
CA ALA A 129 5.91 1.24 13.37
C ALA A 129 5.94 1.34 14.90
N ASP A 130 5.15 0.51 15.60
CA ASP A 130 5.14 0.42 17.06
C ASP A 130 6.51 0.02 17.60
N ALA A 131 7.11 -1.06 17.08
CA ALA A 131 8.41 -1.54 17.53
C ALA A 131 9.54 -0.52 17.30
N MET A 132 9.51 0.20 16.17
CA MET A 132 10.47 1.28 15.91
C MET A 132 10.28 2.46 16.86
N THR A 133 9.03 2.80 17.20
CA THR A 133 8.71 3.88 18.15
C THR A 133 9.17 3.52 19.56
N GLU A 134 8.82 2.33 20.05
CA GLU A 134 9.17 1.86 21.40
C GLU A 134 10.69 1.79 21.63
N ARG A 135 11.45 1.55 20.56
CA ARG A 135 12.91 1.48 20.59
C ARG A 135 13.59 2.84 20.36
N GLY A 136 12.84 3.92 20.18
CA GLY A 136 13.37 5.25 19.89
C GLY A 136 14.05 5.37 18.51
N LEU A 137 13.71 4.49 17.57
CA LEU A 137 14.23 4.53 16.19
C LEU A 137 13.51 5.57 15.32
N ILE A 138 12.30 5.95 15.72
CA ILE A 138 11.52 7.01 15.11
C ILE A 138 10.95 7.91 16.20
N ASP A 139 10.88 9.20 15.91
CA ASP A 139 10.29 10.21 16.75
C ASP A 139 9.01 10.75 16.09
N TRP A 140 8.04 11.12 16.92
CA TRP A 140 6.73 11.67 16.53
C TRP A 140 6.52 13.12 17.00
N SER A 141 7.46 13.70 17.75
CA SER A 141 7.30 14.98 18.45
C SER A 141 7.02 16.17 17.51
N GLU A 142 7.78 16.30 16.43
CA GLU A 142 7.71 17.39 15.44
C GLU A 142 7.33 16.84 14.05
N GLY A 143 6.35 15.94 14.05
CA GLY A 143 6.09 15.06 12.92
C GLY A 143 7.00 13.82 12.96
N ILE A 144 6.71 12.87 12.08
CA ILE A 144 7.46 11.61 12.07
C ILE A 144 8.85 11.81 11.47
N ALA A 145 9.87 11.40 12.21
CA ALA A 145 11.28 11.49 11.79
C ALA A 145 12.04 10.20 12.13
N LEU A 146 13.04 9.87 11.32
CA LEU A 146 13.98 8.79 11.62
C LEU A 146 15.07 9.35 12.54
N THR A 147 15.33 8.68 13.68
CA THR A 147 16.38 9.10 14.61
C THR A 147 17.76 8.61 14.15
N PRO A 148 18.87 9.15 14.69
CA PRO A 148 20.20 8.62 14.44
C PRO A 148 20.32 7.11 14.78
N GLU A 149 19.67 6.66 15.85
CA GLU A 149 19.61 5.26 16.26
C GLU A 149 18.82 4.43 15.23
N GLY A 150 17.74 4.98 14.69
CA GLY A 150 16.97 4.38 13.60
C GLY A 150 17.79 4.21 12.33
N GLN A 151 18.59 5.22 11.96
CA GLN A 151 19.49 5.15 10.82
C GLN A 151 20.56 4.06 11.01
N ALA A 152 21.23 4.04 12.16
CA ALA A 152 22.22 3.00 12.47
C ALA A 152 21.60 1.59 12.46
N TRP A 153 20.39 1.43 12.99
CA TRP A 153 19.68 0.16 12.96
C TRP A 153 19.33 -0.32 11.54
N LEU A 154 18.97 0.60 10.63
CA LEU A 154 18.75 0.25 9.22
C LEU A 154 20.06 -0.19 8.55
N GLU A 155 21.18 0.48 8.84
CA GLU A 155 22.50 0.12 8.33
C GLU A 155 22.96 -1.25 8.83
N ASP A 156 22.77 -1.55 10.11
CA ASP A 156 23.08 -2.86 10.71
C ASP A 156 22.27 -4.01 10.07
N LEU A 157 21.05 -3.72 9.61
CA LEU A 157 20.22 -4.67 8.85
C LEU A 157 20.58 -4.73 7.35
N GLY A 158 21.53 -3.92 6.88
CA GLY A 158 21.88 -3.83 5.46
C GLY A 158 20.77 -3.18 4.61
N ILE A 159 20.03 -2.24 5.18
CA ILE A 159 18.93 -1.53 4.51
C ILE A 159 19.40 -0.16 4.04
N GLU A 160 19.64 -0.04 2.74
CA GLU A 160 19.92 1.25 2.11
C GLU A 160 18.63 2.03 1.84
N VAL A 161 18.60 3.27 2.33
CA VAL A 161 17.48 4.21 2.12
C VAL A 161 17.83 5.20 1.02
N ASP A 162 17.16 5.06 -0.13
CA ASP A 162 17.29 6.00 -1.25
C ASP A 162 16.42 7.24 -1.02
N VAL A 163 17.01 8.32 -0.51
CA VAL A 163 16.34 9.61 -0.28
C VAL A 163 16.43 10.48 -1.54
N ARG A 164 15.59 10.18 -2.54
CA ARG A 164 15.47 11.01 -3.75
C ARG A 164 14.81 12.36 -3.44
N ARG A 165 15.18 13.40 -4.20
CA ARG A 165 14.51 14.72 -4.14
C ARG A 165 13.01 14.56 -4.36
N GLY A 166 12.20 15.11 -3.45
CA GLY A 166 10.73 15.12 -3.51
C GLY A 166 10.04 13.98 -2.75
N ARG A 167 10.76 12.95 -2.29
CA ARG A 167 10.18 11.88 -1.46
C ARG A 167 10.62 12.06 0.00
N PRO A 168 9.70 12.15 0.98
CA PRO A 168 10.08 12.23 2.39
C PRO A 168 10.84 10.98 2.85
N ALA A 169 11.81 11.18 3.75
CA ALA A 169 12.56 10.08 4.35
C ALA A 169 11.63 9.09 5.05
N ILE A 170 10.74 9.60 5.89
CA ILE A 170 9.71 8.83 6.59
C ILE A 170 8.40 9.62 6.57
N ARG A 171 7.27 8.91 6.55
CA ARG A 171 5.93 9.51 6.57
C ARG A 171 4.96 8.60 7.31
N SER A 172 3.98 9.18 7.98
CA SER A 172 2.91 8.47 8.66
C SER A 172 1.79 8.20 7.66
N CYS A 173 1.46 6.92 7.43
CA CYS A 173 0.36 6.53 6.57
C CYS A 173 -0.67 5.75 7.39
N LEU A 174 -1.96 6.07 7.23
CA LEU A 174 -3.03 5.50 8.03
C LEU A 174 -3.49 4.15 7.47
N ASP A 175 -3.39 3.09 8.26
CA ASP A 175 -3.79 1.75 7.82
C ASP A 175 -5.31 1.62 7.68
N VAL A 176 -5.80 1.21 6.50
CA VAL A 176 -7.23 1.01 6.28
C VAL A 176 -7.84 -0.09 7.16
N THR A 177 -7.09 -1.14 7.50
CA THR A 177 -7.57 -2.29 8.28
C THR A 177 -7.49 -2.08 9.78
N GLU A 178 -6.38 -1.54 10.28
CA GLU A 178 -6.07 -1.35 11.70
C GLU A 178 -6.46 0.04 12.21
N ARG A 179 -6.65 1.03 11.31
CA ARG A 179 -6.90 2.45 11.64
C ARG A 179 -5.82 3.05 12.55
N ARG A 180 -4.58 2.62 12.34
CA ARG A 180 -3.40 3.07 13.07
C ARG A 180 -2.30 3.48 12.08
N PRO A 181 -1.41 4.41 12.45
CA PRO A 181 -0.27 4.78 11.63
C PRO A 181 0.66 3.60 11.34
N HIS A 182 1.20 3.53 10.13
CA HIS A 182 2.37 2.73 9.75
C HIS A 182 3.35 3.57 8.92
N LEU A 183 4.51 2.99 8.59
CA LEU A 183 5.63 3.71 7.98
C LEU A 183 5.57 3.72 6.45
N ALA A 184 5.47 4.91 5.87
CA ALA A 184 5.66 5.20 4.45
C ALA A 184 6.94 6.03 4.25
N GLY A 185 7.10 6.64 3.08
CA GLY A 185 8.33 7.36 2.71
C GLY A 185 9.44 6.43 2.22
N ALA A 186 10.66 6.95 2.12
CA ALA A 186 11.81 6.18 1.64
C ALA A 186 12.16 5.00 2.56
N VAL A 187 12.09 5.20 3.89
CA VAL A 187 12.33 4.18 4.92
C VAL A 187 11.31 3.05 4.81
N GLY A 188 10.01 3.36 4.82
CA GLY A 188 8.96 2.34 4.71
C GLY A 188 9.09 1.48 3.45
N ALA A 189 9.49 2.09 2.32
CA ALA A 189 9.72 1.36 1.08
C ALA A 189 11.02 0.55 1.10
N ALA A 190 12.08 1.03 1.74
CA ALA A 190 13.33 0.28 1.90
C ALA A 190 13.12 -0.97 2.76
N LEU A 191 12.39 -0.85 3.87
CA LEU A 191 11.99 -1.96 4.74
C LEU A 191 11.17 -3.01 3.98
N CYS A 192 10.18 -2.57 3.21
CA CYS A 192 9.36 -3.45 2.38
C CYS A 192 10.19 -4.19 1.33
N ARG A 193 11.04 -3.47 0.58
CA ARG A 193 11.95 -4.08 -0.39
C ARG A 193 12.92 -5.05 0.26
N HIS A 194 13.45 -4.74 1.44
CA HIS A 194 14.32 -5.65 2.17
C HIS A 194 13.58 -6.93 2.56
N ALA A 195 12.38 -6.81 3.13
CA ALA A 195 11.56 -7.95 3.53
C ALA A 195 11.19 -8.86 2.35
N LEU A 196 10.82 -8.27 1.21
CA LEU A 196 10.51 -9.01 -0.02
C LEU A 196 11.74 -9.68 -0.63
N ARG A 197 12.89 -8.99 -0.69
CA ARG A 197 14.13 -9.54 -1.26
C ARG A 197 14.70 -10.72 -0.47
N ASN A 198 14.46 -10.75 0.84
CA ASN A 198 14.95 -11.80 1.74
C ASN A 198 13.88 -12.86 2.04
N ASP A 199 12.74 -12.86 1.33
CA ASP A 199 11.60 -13.76 1.56
C ASP A 199 11.02 -13.72 2.99
N TRP A 200 11.25 -12.63 3.72
CA TRP A 200 10.64 -12.42 5.03
C TRP A 200 9.12 -12.26 4.88
N VAL A 201 8.72 -11.68 3.76
CA VAL A 201 7.36 -11.66 3.26
C VAL A 201 7.33 -12.04 1.79
N THR A 202 6.24 -12.65 1.32
CA THR A 202 6.04 -13.00 -0.09
C THR A 202 4.64 -12.62 -0.57
N HIS A 203 4.48 -12.28 -1.84
CA HIS A 203 3.17 -11.90 -2.39
C HIS A 203 2.21 -13.08 -2.47
N ILE A 204 0.98 -12.87 -2.02
CA ILE A 204 -0.13 -13.79 -2.29
C ILE A 204 -0.73 -13.44 -3.66
N PRO A 205 -0.88 -14.40 -4.59
CA PRO A 205 -1.43 -14.14 -5.91
C PRO A 205 -2.81 -13.47 -5.89
N GLY A 206 -3.03 -12.56 -6.84
CA GLY A 206 -4.34 -11.94 -7.04
C GLY A 206 -4.66 -10.76 -6.11
N GLY A 207 -3.63 -10.14 -5.50
CA GLY A 207 -3.81 -8.90 -4.75
C GLY A 207 -2.53 -8.38 -4.11
N ARG A 208 -2.71 -7.54 -3.08
CA ARG A 208 -1.62 -6.88 -2.33
C ARG A 208 -1.25 -7.59 -1.03
N ALA A 209 -1.98 -8.64 -0.66
CA ALA A 209 -1.74 -9.38 0.57
C ALA A 209 -0.38 -10.10 0.54
N LEU A 210 0.23 -10.22 1.72
CA LEU A 210 1.54 -10.82 1.91
C LEU A 210 1.44 -12.02 2.85
N LYS A 211 2.22 -13.06 2.56
CA LYS A 211 2.50 -14.16 3.48
C LYS A 211 3.73 -13.79 4.30
N VAL A 212 3.64 -13.96 5.62
CA VAL A 212 4.71 -13.58 6.56
C VAL A 212 5.46 -14.83 7.04
N SER A 213 6.79 -14.78 7.05
CA SER A 213 7.66 -15.80 7.64
C SER A 213 8.09 -15.42 9.06
N GLY A 214 8.78 -16.32 9.78
CA GLY A 214 9.35 -15.99 11.10
C GLY A 214 10.47 -14.95 11.07
N SER A 215 11.12 -14.76 9.92
CA SER A 215 12.28 -13.89 9.77
C SER A 215 11.97 -12.41 10.02
N VAL A 216 10.69 -11.98 9.93
CA VAL A 216 10.29 -10.61 10.30
C VAL A 216 10.58 -10.27 11.77
N GLN A 217 10.87 -11.26 12.61
CA GLN A 217 11.37 -11.01 13.96
C GLN A 217 12.66 -10.17 13.96
N ALA A 218 13.49 -10.26 12.92
CA ALA A 218 14.70 -9.45 12.78
C ALA A 218 14.40 -7.94 12.67
N PHE A 219 13.15 -7.54 12.39
CA PHE A 219 12.73 -6.16 12.55
C PHE A 219 12.56 -5.69 14.01
N GLY A 220 12.86 -6.55 14.99
CA GLY A 220 12.66 -6.28 16.41
C GLY A 220 11.23 -6.50 16.88
N LEU A 221 10.42 -7.26 16.12
CA LEU A 221 9.05 -7.58 16.49
C LEU A 221 9.01 -8.61 17.64
N PRO A 222 8.12 -8.45 18.64
CA PRO A 222 7.96 -9.45 19.69
C PRO A 222 7.57 -10.82 19.15
N VAL A 223 8.10 -11.91 19.72
CA VAL A 223 7.82 -13.30 19.29
C VAL A 223 6.32 -13.59 19.20
N ARG A 224 5.53 -13.08 20.14
CA ARG A 224 4.07 -13.25 20.14
C ARG A 224 3.43 -12.63 18.89
N VAL A 225 3.83 -11.40 18.53
CA VAL A 225 3.33 -10.70 17.35
C VAL A 225 3.71 -11.47 16.09
N VAL A 226 4.95 -11.96 15.98
CA VAL A 226 5.39 -12.75 14.82
C VAL A 226 4.55 -14.02 14.65
N LYS A 227 4.21 -14.72 15.75
CA LYS A 227 3.32 -15.89 15.71
C LYS A 227 1.91 -15.55 15.22
N GLU A 228 1.38 -14.40 15.59
CA GLU A 228 0.04 -13.93 15.17
C GLU A 228 0.02 -13.50 13.68
N LEU A 229 1.16 -13.06 13.14
CA LEU A 229 1.30 -12.65 11.74
C LEU A 229 1.48 -13.82 10.77
N GLN A 230 1.98 -14.95 11.27
CA GLN A 230 2.19 -16.14 10.46
C GLN A 230 0.85 -16.75 10.01
N PRO A 231 0.80 -17.32 8.79
CA PRO A 231 -0.39 -18.01 8.30
C PRO A 231 -0.79 -19.13 9.26
N GLY A 232 -2.08 -19.31 9.48
CA GLY A 232 -2.57 -20.45 10.25
C GLY A 232 -2.23 -21.78 9.56
N PRO A 233 -2.25 -22.92 10.27
CA PRO A 233 -1.89 -24.24 9.73
C PRO A 233 -2.71 -24.71 8.51
N ARG A 234 -3.79 -24.00 8.15
CA ARG A 234 -4.66 -24.29 7.00
C ARG A 234 -4.35 -23.46 5.74
N GLU A 235 -3.52 -22.42 5.85
CA GLU A 235 -3.15 -21.54 4.73
C GLU A 235 -1.83 -21.93 4.05
N THR A 236 -1.12 -22.93 4.58
CA THR A 236 0.15 -23.45 4.03
C THR A 236 -0.01 -24.49 2.92
N GLN A 237 -1.24 -24.92 2.60
CA GLN A 237 -1.54 -26.03 1.67
C GLN A 237 -2.06 -25.59 0.28
N LYS A 238 -1.91 -24.32 -0.13
CA LYS A 238 -2.29 -23.85 -1.47
C LYS A 238 -1.14 -23.14 -2.18
#